data_AF-A0AAI9SDR9-F1
#
_entry.id   AF-A0AAI9SDR9-F1
#
_cell.length_a   1.000
_cell.length_b   1.000
_cell.length_c   1.000
_cell.angle_alpha   90.00
_cell.angle_beta   90.00
_cell.angle_gamma   90.00
#
_symmetry.space_group_name_H-M   'P 1'
#
loop_
_entity.id
_entity.type
_entity.pdbx_description
1 polymer ?
#
loop_
_entity_poly.entity_id
_entity_poly.type
_entity_poly.pdbx_seq_one_letter_code
_entity_poly.pdbx_strand_id
1 'polypeptide(L)'
;MLSLLLPHRDAHAGGAEFYTDGVQAGSASRIPNESSSLESILYALHAEERGRANLKALIDLSSATALPGRHTAQVVVSGNEEKALTLRRYSDLIDAPLWREVFMQLARDCGIACVDTRLADTMGARALFADRADRNDGLKRFTLSARTLSPERSVSYLGIADILNREGAVPRLDLPQVWRRMVFSLLTGAEDRGEKWLFYRTDLGWRLAKTHGFSPASGAARRLTVDGRRPLASLDDAVRLAPYFAMTLADAKASAQEMRRVLSFWEDRALELGADASEAEMLSPGFEAY
;
A
#
# COMPACT_ATOMS: atom_id res chain seq x y z
N MET A 1 -15.62 8.41 -27.46
CA MET A 1 -14.18 8.47 -27.12
C MET A 1 -13.96 8.94 -25.66
N LEU A 2 -14.81 8.49 -24.72
CA LEU A 2 -14.75 8.80 -23.28
C LEU A 2 -14.69 7.53 -22.41
N SER A 3 -14.93 6.35 -23.02
CA SER A 3 -14.89 5.04 -22.37
C SER A 3 -13.46 4.52 -22.08
N LEU A 4 -12.43 5.23 -22.54
CA LEU A 4 -11.01 4.91 -22.31
C LEU A 4 -10.44 5.56 -21.03
N LEU A 5 -11.24 6.34 -20.30
CA LEU A 5 -10.81 7.04 -19.07
C LEU A 5 -11.46 6.52 -17.79
N LEU A 6 -12.42 5.60 -17.90
CA LEU A 6 -13.10 5.03 -16.73
C LEU A 6 -12.44 3.72 -16.32
N PRO A 7 -12.26 3.49 -15.00
CA PRO A 7 -11.64 2.27 -14.50
C PRO A 7 -12.52 1.05 -14.78
N HIS A 8 -11.99 -0.15 -14.54
CA HIS A 8 -12.75 -1.39 -14.71
C HIS A 8 -14.02 -1.39 -13.85
N ARG A 9 -15.18 -1.78 -14.41
CA ARG A 9 -16.47 -1.70 -13.70
C ARG A 9 -16.50 -2.48 -12.37
N ASP A 10 -15.85 -3.64 -12.33
CA ASP A 10 -15.76 -4.51 -11.15
C ASP A 10 -14.44 -4.42 -10.36
N ALA A 11 -13.31 -4.42 -11.06
CA ALA A 11 -11.98 -4.46 -10.45
C ALA A 11 -11.43 -3.09 -9.99
N HIS A 12 -12.14 -1.97 -10.16
CA HIS A 12 -11.63 -0.65 -9.72
C HIS A 12 -11.37 -0.56 -8.21
N ALA A 13 -10.51 0.38 -7.79
CA ALA A 13 -10.28 0.64 -6.37
C ALA A 13 -11.48 1.28 -5.66
N GLY A 14 -11.70 0.86 -4.43
CA GLY A 14 -12.84 1.23 -3.61
C GLY A 14 -14.09 0.50 -4.03
N GLY A 15 -15.22 1.21 -3.97
CA GLY A 15 -16.53 0.70 -4.31
C GLY A 15 -17.43 1.78 -4.89
N ALA A 16 -16.84 2.78 -5.55
CA ALA A 16 -17.59 3.84 -6.21
C ALA A 16 -17.92 3.39 -7.63
N GLU A 17 -19.20 3.18 -7.90
CA GLU A 17 -19.68 2.75 -9.21
C GLU A 17 -20.20 3.94 -10.02
N PHE A 18 -19.86 3.97 -11.30
CA PHE A 18 -20.25 5.02 -12.21
C PHE A 18 -21.28 4.48 -13.19
N TYR A 19 -22.34 5.25 -13.46
CA TYR A 19 -23.40 4.87 -14.37
C TYR A 19 -23.59 5.96 -15.44
N THR A 20 -23.89 5.55 -16.66
CA THR A 20 -24.27 6.43 -17.77
C THR A 20 -25.52 5.85 -18.39
N ASP A 21 -26.61 6.64 -18.42
CA ASP A 21 -27.92 6.23 -18.93
C ASP A 21 -28.43 4.90 -18.33
N GLY A 22 -28.20 4.70 -17.03
CA GLY A 22 -28.61 3.49 -16.31
C GLY A 22 -27.70 2.27 -16.51
N VAL A 23 -26.64 2.38 -17.32
CA VAL A 23 -25.66 1.31 -17.56
C VAL A 23 -24.38 1.60 -16.80
N GLN A 24 -23.83 0.60 -16.11
CA GLN A 24 -22.56 0.74 -15.40
C GLN A 24 -21.43 1.03 -16.41
N ALA A 25 -20.73 2.13 -16.16
CA ALA A 25 -19.65 2.61 -17.00
C ALA A 25 -18.32 1.92 -16.62
N GLY A 26 -17.36 1.92 -17.56
CA GLY A 26 -16.07 1.25 -17.40
C GLY A 26 -15.96 -0.07 -18.17
N SER A 27 -14.74 -0.63 -18.19
CA SER A 27 -14.47 -1.86 -18.94
C SER A 27 -15.25 -3.07 -18.39
N ALA A 28 -15.64 -3.97 -19.29
CA ALA A 28 -16.21 -5.31 -19.01
C ALA A 28 -15.19 -6.43 -19.20
N SER A 29 -13.95 -6.10 -19.56
CA SER A 29 -12.93 -7.09 -19.90
C SER A 29 -12.78 -8.11 -18.78
N ARG A 30 -12.51 -9.37 -19.11
CA ARG A 30 -12.26 -10.36 -18.08
C ARG A 30 -11.02 -9.96 -17.28
N ILE A 31 -11.13 -9.98 -15.95
CA ILE A 31 -9.98 -9.82 -15.05
C ILE A 31 -9.02 -11.01 -15.30
N PRO A 32 -7.74 -10.76 -15.58
CA PRO A 32 -6.77 -11.83 -15.83
C PRO A 32 -6.66 -12.82 -14.66
N ASN A 33 -6.50 -14.11 -14.96
CA ASN A 33 -6.26 -15.13 -13.94
C ASN A 33 -4.75 -15.39 -13.82
N GLU A 34 -4.24 -15.49 -12.59
CA GLU A 34 -2.83 -15.76 -12.30
C GLU A 34 -2.31 -16.96 -13.10
N SER A 35 -3.00 -18.10 -13.07
CA SER A 35 -2.50 -19.36 -13.64
C SER A 35 -2.39 -19.36 -15.16
N SER A 36 -3.16 -18.51 -15.84
CA SER A 36 -3.20 -18.47 -17.32
C SER A 36 -2.61 -17.20 -17.93
N SER A 37 -2.47 -16.14 -17.14
CA SER A 37 -2.23 -14.79 -17.68
C SER A 37 -1.00 -14.11 -17.09
N LEU A 38 -0.40 -14.61 -16.01
CA LEU A 38 0.74 -13.96 -15.36
C LEU A 38 1.93 -13.75 -16.32
N GLU A 39 2.28 -14.75 -17.10
CA GLU A 39 3.35 -14.63 -18.11
C GLU A 39 2.99 -13.58 -19.17
N SER A 40 1.76 -13.60 -19.68
CA SER A 40 1.28 -12.66 -20.70
C SER A 40 1.29 -11.23 -20.18
N ILE A 41 0.92 -11.02 -18.91
CA ILE A 41 0.98 -9.73 -18.24
C ILE A 41 2.42 -9.24 -18.15
N LEU A 42 3.35 -10.10 -17.74
CA LEU A 42 4.76 -9.76 -17.65
C LEU A 42 5.33 -9.37 -19.02
N TYR A 43 5.00 -10.12 -20.08
CA TYR A 43 5.37 -9.77 -21.46
C TYR A 43 4.76 -8.43 -21.90
N ALA A 44 3.48 -8.20 -21.61
CA ALA A 44 2.80 -6.95 -21.95
C ALA A 44 3.47 -5.76 -21.26
N LEU A 45 3.81 -5.90 -19.98
CA LEU A 45 4.52 -4.88 -19.22
C LEU A 45 5.89 -4.58 -19.85
N HIS A 46 6.68 -5.62 -20.11
CA HIS A 46 7.99 -5.48 -20.73
C HIS A 46 7.96 -4.87 -22.14
N ALA A 47 6.87 -5.09 -22.89
CA ALA A 47 6.66 -4.47 -24.18
C ALA A 47 6.30 -2.98 -24.02
N GLU A 48 5.48 -2.63 -23.03
CA GLU A 48 5.08 -1.26 -22.71
C GLU A 48 6.29 -0.41 -22.31
N GLU A 49 7.13 -0.91 -21.42
CA GLU A 49 8.34 -0.20 -20.96
C GLU A 49 9.36 0.05 -22.07
N ARG A 50 9.30 -0.72 -23.16
CA ARG A 50 10.14 -0.54 -24.36
C ARG A 50 9.49 0.31 -25.45
N GLY A 51 8.27 0.81 -25.23
CA GLY A 51 7.48 1.52 -26.25
C GLY A 51 7.04 0.62 -27.41
N ARG A 52 6.89 -0.69 -27.17
CA ARG A 52 6.53 -1.71 -28.18
C ARG A 52 5.21 -2.43 -27.87
N ALA A 53 4.46 -1.99 -26.86
CA ALA A 53 3.17 -2.59 -26.54
C ALA A 53 2.16 -2.38 -27.68
N ASN A 54 1.54 -3.48 -28.11
CA ASN A 54 0.41 -3.43 -29.02
C ASN A 54 -0.89 -3.11 -28.23
N LEU A 55 -1.98 -2.81 -28.95
CA LEU A 55 -3.26 -2.47 -28.34
C LEU A 55 -3.77 -3.55 -27.38
N LYS A 56 -3.55 -4.83 -27.70
CA LYS A 56 -3.93 -5.95 -26.82
C LYS A 56 -3.18 -5.90 -25.49
N ALA A 57 -1.86 -5.73 -25.52
CA ALA A 57 -1.04 -5.60 -24.32
C ALA A 57 -1.48 -4.40 -23.46
N LEU A 58 -1.79 -3.26 -24.09
CA LEU A 58 -2.31 -2.09 -23.36
C LEU A 58 -3.69 -2.34 -22.75
N ILE A 59 -4.56 -3.10 -23.41
CA ILE A 59 -5.86 -3.52 -22.85
C ILE A 59 -5.67 -4.48 -21.68
N ASP A 60 -4.78 -5.45 -21.79
CA ASP A 60 -4.47 -6.42 -20.74
C ASP A 60 -3.90 -5.70 -19.49
N LEU A 61 -3.04 -4.68 -19.67
CA LEU A 61 -2.50 -3.87 -18.58
C LEU A 61 -3.53 -2.87 -17.99
N SER A 62 -4.37 -2.26 -18.84
CA SER A 62 -5.33 -1.22 -18.41
C SER A 62 -6.59 -1.79 -17.77
N SER A 63 -7.04 -2.98 -18.20
CA SER A 63 -8.20 -3.68 -17.61
C SER A 63 -7.96 -4.08 -16.14
N ALA A 64 -6.71 -4.09 -15.71
CA ALA A 64 -6.30 -4.50 -14.38
C ALA A 64 -5.98 -3.34 -13.43
N THR A 65 -6.06 -2.06 -13.83
CA THR A 65 -5.63 -0.97 -12.93
C THR A 65 -6.60 -0.77 -11.74
N ALA A 66 -6.20 -1.20 -10.53
CA ALA A 66 -6.97 -0.98 -9.30
C ALA A 66 -6.57 0.32 -8.60
N LEU A 67 -5.33 0.42 -8.13
CA LEU A 67 -4.88 1.48 -7.22
C LEU A 67 -3.87 2.42 -7.89
N PRO A 68 -3.93 3.74 -7.63
CA PRO A 68 -2.95 4.69 -8.16
C PRO A 68 -1.55 4.42 -7.59
N GLY A 69 -0.50 4.58 -8.40
CA GLY A 69 0.89 4.42 -7.97
C GLY A 69 1.85 4.22 -9.14
N ARG A 70 3.17 4.28 -8.90
CA ARG A 70 4.18 4.01 -9.95
C ARG A 70 4.20 2.52 -10.34
N HIS A 71 4.13 1.65 -9.33
CA HIS A 71 3.80 0.24 -9.50
C HIS A 71 2.28 0.09 -9.39
N THR A 72 1.52 0.74 -10.29
CA THR A 72 0.06 0.58 -10.37
C THR A 72 -0.27 -0.90 -10.24
N ALA A 73 -0.91 -1.26 -9.13
CA ALA A 73 -1.21 -2.66 -8.88
C ALA A 73 -2.24 -3.12 -9.90
N GLN A 74 -1.91 -4.20 -10.59
CA GLN A 74 -2.84 -4.85 -11.50
C GLN A 74 -3.74 -5.79 -10.69
N VAL A 75 -5.02 -5.85 -11.02
CA VAL A 75 -5.93 -6.83 -10.44
C VAL A 75 -5.82 -8.12 -11.22
N VAL A 76 -5.54 -9.19 -10.49
CA VAL A 76 -5.54 -10.55 -11.02
C VAL A 76 -6.38 -11.43 -10.11
N VAL A 77 -7.01 -12.45 -10.68
CA VAL A 77 -7.70 -13.48 -9.90
C VAL A 77 -6.68 -14.57 -9.57
N SER A 78 -6.45 -14.79 -8.28
CA SER A 78 -5.63 -15.87 -7.73
C SER A 78 -6.54 -16.84 -6.99
N GLY A 79 -6.68 -18.07 -7.51
CA GLY A 79 -7.73 -18.98 -7.06
C GLY A 79 -9.12 -18.38 -7.33
N ASN A 80 -9.85 -18.03 -6.26
CA ASN A 80 -11.18 -17.42 -6.33
C ASN A 80 -11.22 -15.96 -5.86
N GLU A 81 -10.06 -15.34 -5.62
CA GLU A 81 -9.97 -14.02 -5.01
C GLU A 81 -9.22 -13.02 -5.90
N GLU A 82 -9.70 -11.77 -5.91
CA GLU A 82 -8.98 -10.66 -6.52
C GLU A 82 -7.77 -10.25 -5.66
N LYS A 83 -6.59 -10.20 -6.29
CA LYS A 83 -5.35 -9.73 -5.68
C LYS A 83 -4.79 -8.53 -6.44
N ALA A 84 -4.16 -7.64 -5.70
CA ALA A 84 -3.32 -6.58 -6.22
C ALA A 84 -1.92 -7.13 -6.53
N LEU A 85 -1.57 -7.19 -7.81
CA LEU A 85 -0.31 -7.66 -8.35
C LEU A 85 0.69 -6.51 -8.51
N THR A 86 1.84 -6.64 -7.87
CA THR A 86 3.03 -5.79 -8.09
C THR A 86 4.08 -6.59 -8.85
N LEU A 87 4.55 -6.03 -9.97
CA LEU A 87 5.66 -6.55 -10.76
C LEU A 87 6.84 -5.59 -10.72
N ARG A 88 8.04 -6.14 -10.90
CA ARG A 88 9.25 -5.34 -11.14
C ARG A 88 9.14 -4.61 -12.48
N ARG A 89 9.61 -3.37 -12.50
CA ARG A 89 9.75 -2.50 -13.67
C ARG A 89 11.23 -2.44 -14.07
N TYR A 90 11.55 -2.23 -15.35
CA TYR A 90 12.94 -2.04 -15.80
C TYR A 90 13.62 -0.83 -15.14
N SER A 91 12.84 0.18 -14.78
CA SER A 91 13.33 1.40 -14.12
C SER A 91 13.59 1.26 -12.63
N ASP A 92 13.34 0.08 -12.05
CA ASP A 92 13.50 -0.13 -10.61
C ASP A 92 14.97 -0.35 -10.26
N LEU A 93 15.44 0.38 -9.25
CA LEU A 93 16.77 0.22 -8.67
C LEU A 93 16.87 -1.01 -7.76
N ILE A 94 15.73 -1.58 -7.37
CA ILE A 94 15.62 -2.75 -6.49
C ILE A 94 14.57 -3.71 -7.03
N ASP A 95 14.57 -4.95 -6.53
CA ASP A 95 13.45 -5.87 -6.67
C ASP A 95 12.25 -5.38 -5.84
N ALA A 96 11.43 -4.48 -6.42
CA ALA A 96 10.30 -3.87 -5.71
C ALA A 96 9.30 -4.89 -5.14
N PRO A 97 8.88 -5.95 -5.85
CA PRO A 97 8.06 -7.03 -5.27
C PRO A 97 8.67 -7.65 -4.01
N LEU A 98 9.96 -8.00 -4.04
CA LEU A 98 10.64 -8.60 -2.88
C LEU A 98 10.70 -7.62 -1.71
N TRP A 99 11.15 -6.39 -1.92
CA TRP A 99 11.30 -5.43 -0.84
C TRP A 99 9.97 -4.98 -0.25
N ARG A 100 8.90 -4.94 -1.05
CA ARG A 100 7.55 -4.75 -0.53
C ARG A 100 7.15 -5.90 0.40
N GLU A 101 7.47 -7.14 0.05
CA GLU A 101 7.21 -8.29 0.92
C GLU A 101 8.01 -8.22 2.22
N VAL A 102 9.31 -7.92 2.17
CA VAL A 102 10.16 -7.71 3.37
C VAL A 102 9.50 -6.71 4.33
N PHE A 103 9.11 -5.53 3.83
CA PHE A 103 8.49 -4.50 4.66
C PHE A 103 7.11 -4.93 5.18
N MET A 104 6.31 -5.66 4.38
CA MET A 104 5.00 -6.15 4.80
C MET A 104 5.11 -7.20 5.90
N GLN A 105 6.09 -8.10 5.83
CA GLN A 105 6.30 -9.07 6.90
C GLN A 105 6.85 -8.41 8.18
N LEU A 106 7.82 -7.49 8.07
CA LEU A 106 8.30 -6.72 9.23
C LEU A 106 7.18 -5.90 9.88
N ALA A 107 6.32 -5.26 9.07
CA ALA A 107 5.19 -4.51 9.59
C ALA A 107 4.20 -5.41 10.36
N ARG A 108 3.92 -6.60 9.84
CA ARG A 108 3.07 -7.60 10.50
C ARG A 108 3.67 -8.04 11.84
N ASP A 109 4.97 -8.30 11.87
CA ASP A 109 5.72 -8.66 13.07
C ASP A 109 5.74 -7.52 14.11
N CYS A 110 5.62 -6.27 13.65
CA CYS A 110 5.47 -5.08 14.51
C CYS A 110 4.01 -4.82 14.97
N GLY A 111 3.09 -5.75 14.73
CA GLY A 111 1.68 -5.62 15.13
C GLY A 111 0.86 -4.62 14.30
N ILE A 112 1.31 -4.28 13.09
CA ILE A 112 0.54 -3.47 12.14
C ILE A 112 -0.44 -4.36 11.41
N ALA A 113 -1.70 -3.93 11.35
CA ALA A 113 -2.73 -4.60 10.58
C ALA A 113 -2.44 -4.50 9.08
N CYS A 114 -1.96 -5.61 8.51
CA CYS A 114 -1.56 -5.74 7.10
C CYS A 114 -2.56 -6.61 6.33
N VAL A 115 -2.72 -6.33 5.04
CA VAL A 115 -3.31 -7.29 4.11
C VAL A 115 -2.38 -8.50 3.97
N ASP A 116 -2.94 -9.64 3.58
CA ASP A 116 -2.13 -10.82 3.30
C ASP A 116 -1.40 -10.65 1.98
N THR A 117 -0.19 -11.20 1.93
CA THR A 117 0.72 -11.04 0.80
C THR A 117 1.38 -12.37 0.46
N ARG A 118 1.68 -12.59 -0.82
CA ARG A 118 2.37 -13.77 -1.32
C ARG A 118 3.33 -13.36 -2.43
N LEU A 119 4.60 -13.68 -2.25
CA LEU A 119 5.62 -13.57 -3.28
C LEU A 119 5.60 -14.84 -4.15
N ALA A 120 5.77 -14.69 -5.46
CA ALA A 120 5.91 -15.80 -6.39
C ALA A 120 6.95 -15.49 -7.47
N ASP A 121 7.62 -16.53 -7.95
CA ASP A 121 8.53 -16.45 -9.09
C ASP A 121 7.79 -16.81 -10.39
N THR A 122 8.00 -16.00 -11.42
CA THR A 122 7.43 -16.21 -12.76
C THR A 122 8.43 -15.79 -13.82
N MET A 123 8.84 -16.71 -14.69
CA MET A 123 9.78 -16.44 -15.80
C MET A 123 11.07 -15.70 -15.37
N GLY A 124 11.61 -16.04 -14.19
CA GLY A 124 12.81 -15.41 -13.65
C GLY A 124 12.60 -14.00 -13.08
N ALA A 125 11.35 -13.56 -12.92
CA ALA A 125 10.97 -12.32 -12.25
C ALA A 125 10.09 -12.60 -11.04
N ARG A 126 10.15 -11.74 -10.02
CA ARG A 126 9.29 -11.82 -8.84
C ARG A 126 7.99 -11.06 -9.05
N ALA A 127 6.92 -11.62 -8.51
CA ALA A 127 5.56 -11.08 -8.51
C ALA A 127 5.02 -11.10 -7.08
N LEU A 128 4.55 -9.95 -6.60
CA LEU A 128 3.92 -9.84 -5.29
C LEU A 128 2.41 -9.72 -5.44
N PHE A 129 1.68 -10.66 -4.87
CA PHE A 129 0.23 -10.66 -4.76
C PHE A 129 -0.15 -10.15 -3.38
N ALA A 130 -1.03 -9.16 -3.32
CA ALA A 130 -1.55 -8.61 -2.07
C ALA A 130 -3.07 -8.65 -2.05
N ASP A 131 -3.63 -8.98 -0.91
CA ASP A 131 -5.06 -8.87 -0.67
C ASP A 131 -5.53 -7.43 -0.81
N ARG A 132 -6.73 -7.29 -1.34
CA ARG A 132 -7.33 -5.98 -1.60
C ARG A 132 -7.95 -5.40 -0.32
N ALA A 133 -7.34 -4.33 0.20
CA ALA A 133 -7.83 -3.64 1.41
C ALA A 133 -9.23 -3.03 1.26
N ASP A 134 -9.69 -2.83 0.02
CA ASP A 134 -11.00 -2.33 -0.38
C ASP A 134 -12.01 -3.43 -0.73
N ARG A 135 -11.73 -4.68 -0.31
CA ARG A 135 -12.62 -5.82 -0.45
C ARG A 135 -12.95 -6.44 0.91
N ASN A 136 -14.06 -7.17 0.98
CA ASN A 136 -14.43 -8.05 2.08
C ASN A 136 -15.13 -9.28 1.54
N ASP A 137 -14.58 -10.47 1.77
CA ASP A 137 -15.19 -11.72 1.27
C ASP A 137 -15.53 -11.63 -0.23
N GLY A 138 -14.63 -11.00 -1.00
CA GLY A 138 -14.80 -10.73 -2.44
C GLY A 138 -15.69 -9.52 -2.79
N LEU A 139 -16.45 -8.97 -1.85
CA LEU A 139 -17.35 -7.83 -2.09
C LEU A 139 -16.62 -6.48 -2.01
N LYS A 140 -17.01 -5.53 -2.86
CA LYS A 140 -16.48 -4.16 -2.87
C LYS A 140 -16.85 -3.43 -1.58
N ARG A 141 -15.87 -2.75 -0.96
CA ARG A 141 -16.10 -1.80 0.13
C ARG A 141 -15.94 -0.38 -0.38
N PHE A 142 -16.89 0.50 -0.07
CA PHE A 142 -16.72 1.93 -0.35
C PHE A 142 -15.51 2.46 0.45
N THR A 143 -14.45 2.81 -0.26
CA THR A 143 -13.14 3.11 0.31
C THR A 143 -12.59 4.40 -0.30
N LEU A 144 -12.09 5.30 0.55
CA LEU A 144 -11.46 6.55 0.15
C LEU A 144 -10.09 6.69 0.82
N SER A 145 -9.19 7.46 0.20
CA SER A 145 -7.87 7.73 0.78
C SER A 145 -7.89 8.93 1.75
N ALA A 146 -6.90 9.05 2.63
CA ALA A 146 -6.71 10.25 3.46
C ALA A 146 -6.56 11.49 2.58
N ARG A 147 -5.94 11.37 1.40
CA ARG A 147 -5.86 12.46 0.42
C ARG A 147 -7.24 12.97 0.01
N THR A 148 -8.20 12.07 -0.16
CA THR A 148 -9.57 12.41 -0.57
C THR A 148 -10.41 12.92 0.60
N LEU A 149 -10.22 12.35 1.79
CA LEU A 149 -10.98 12.71 2.99
C LEU A 149 -10.44 13.95 3.71
N SER A 150 -9.16 14.28 3.53
CA SER A 150 -8.55 15.44 4.15
C SER A 150 -9.02 16.73 3.47
N PRO A 151 -9.57 17.70 4.21
CA PRO A 151 -9.87 19.03 3.67
C PRO A 151 -8.61 19.84 3.38
N GLU A 152 -7.47 19.44 3.94
CA GLU A 152 -6.20 20.16 3.82
C GLU A 152 -5.45 19.76 2.55
N ARG A 153 -4.77 20.75 1.95
CA ARG A 153 -3.92 20.53 0.76
C ARG A 153 -2.76 19.57 1.02
N SER A 154 -2.26 19.48 2.26
CA SER A 154 -1.23 18.51 2.65
C SER A 154 -1.79 17.59 3.73
N VAL A 155 -1.84 16.29 3.45
CA VAL A 155 -2.18 15.29 4.47
C VAL A 155 -1.09 15.27 5.55
N SER A 156 -1.49 15.09 6.80
CA SER A 156 -0.63 15.01 7.97
C SER A 156 -1.10 13.90 8.91
N TYR A 157 -0.24 13.46 9.84
CA TYR A 157 -0.61 12.41 10.79
C TYR A 157 -1.74 12.85 11.74
N LEU A 158 -1.72 14.10 12.20
CA LEU A 158 -2.84 14.66 12.98
C LEU A 158 -4.09 14.84 12.13
N GLY A 159 -3.96 15.19 10.85
CA GLY A 159 -5.09 15.22 9.90
C GLY A 159 -5.72 13.84 9.69
N ILE A 160 -4.91 12.78 9.65
CA ILE A 160 -5.39 11.38 9.62
C ILE A 160 -6.13 11.03 10.92
N ALA A 161 -5.61 11.42 12.07
CA ALA A 161 -6.29 11.23 13.35
C ALA A 161 -7.64 11.98 13.39
N ASP A 162 -7.68 13.19 12.84
CA ASP A 162 -8.89 14.01 12.74
C ASP A 162 -10.00 13.36 11.92
N ILE A 163 -9.69 12.65 10.82
CA ILE A 163 -10.68 11.88 10.06
C ILE A 163 -11.38 10.87 10.98
N LEU A 164 -10.60 10.14 11.78
CA LEU A 164 -11.13 9.14 12.71
C LEU A 164 -11.83 9.78 13.91
N ASN A 165 -11.36 10.90 14.43
CA ASN A 165 -12.00 11.57 15.56
C ASN A 165 -13.36 12.17 15.18
N ARG A 166 -13.52 12.68 13.95
CA ARG A 166 -14.77 13.32 13.50
C ARG A 166 -15.82 12.31 13.08
N GLU A 167 -15.43 11.30 12.32
CA GLU A 167 -16.35 10.37 11.67
C GLU A 167 -15.91 8.90 11.79
N GLY A 168 -14.99 8.57 12.70
CA GLY A 168 -14.53 7.20 12.84
C GLY A 168 -15.53 6.32 13.59
N ALA A 169 -15.72 5.10 13.09
CA ALA A 169 -16.63 4.12 13.69
C ALA A 169 -16.08 3.57 15.02
N VAL A 170 -14.77 3.30 15.12
CA VAL A 170 -14.13 2.87 16.39
C VAL A 170 -12.71 3.47 16.54
N PRO A 171 -12.59 4.79 16.79
CA PRO A 171 -11.30 5.48 16.79
C PRO A 171 -10.30 4.93 17.81
N ARG A 172 -10.79 4.42 18.95
CA ARG A 172 -9.96 3.78 19.99
C ARG A 172 -9.16 2.57 19.48
N LEU A 173 -9.63 1.90 18.43
CA LEU A 173 -8.92 0.78 17.80
C LEU A 173 -8.08 1.22 16.60
N ASP A 174 -8.56 2.22 15.85
CA ASP A 174 -7.90 2.66 14.61
C ASP A 174 -6.71 3.59 14.87
N LEU A 175 -6.83 4.51 15.82
CA LEU A 175 -5.79 5.49 16.12
C LEU A 175 -4.46 4.84 16.56
N PRO A 176 -4.44 3.80 17.42
CA PRO A 176 -3.19 3.09 17.74
C PRO A 176 -2.53 2.42 16.52
N GLN A 177 -3.30 2.05 15.49
CA GLN A 177 -2.75 1.53 14.24
C GLN A 177 -2.16 2.64 13.37
N VAL A 178 -2.72 3.85 13.41
CA VAL A 178 -2.10 5.04 12.79
C VAL A 178 -0.73 5.31 13.40
N TRP A 179 -0.64 5.32 14.73
CA TRP A 179 0.64 5.55 15.41
C TRP A 179 1.70 4.51 15.05
N ARG A 180 1.33 3.21 15.03
CA ARG A 180 2.27 2.14 14.64
C ARG A 180 2.79 2.31 13.22
N ARG A 181 1.90 2.61 12.26
CA ARG A 181 2.29 2.84 10.85
C ARG A 181 3.19 4.07 10.70
N MET A 182 2.91 5.15 11.44
CA MET A 182 3.74 6.35 11.48
C MET A 182 5.16 6.05 11.99
N VAL A 183 5.27 5.34 13.11
CA VAL A 183 6.57 4.97 13.69
C VAL A 183 7.31 3.99 12.80
N PHE A 184 6.62 3.03 12.18
CA PHE A 184 7.24 2.11 11.24
C PHE A 184 7.83 2.82 10.03
N SER A 185 7.10 3.77 9.43
CA SER A 185 7.62 4.59 8.33
C SER A 185 8.81 5.46 8.77
N LEU A 186 8.78 5.99 10.00
CA LEU A 186 9.91 6.71 10.56
C LEU A 186 11.15 5.81 10.63
N LEU A 187 11.03 4.64 11.25
CA LEU A 187 12.14 3.72 11.56
C LEU A 187 12.68 2.93 10.38
N THR A 188 11.90 2.78 9.29
CA THR A 188 12.33 2.01 8.10
C THR A 188 12.56 2.90 6.88
N GLY A 189 12.23 4.19 6.97
CA GLY A 189 12.22 5.09 5.83
C GLY A 189 11.20 4.71 4.75
N ALA A 190 10.20 3.87 5.08
CA ALA A 190 9.15 3.49 4.14
C ALA A 190 8.43 4.74 3.60
N GLU A 191 8.17 4.76 2.29
CA GLU A 191 7.40 5.82 1.64
C GLU A 191 5.99 5.89 2.24
N ASP A 192 5.70 7.05 2.86
CA ASP A 192 4.40 7.34 3.42
C ASP A 192 3.77 8.57 2.78
N ARG A 193 2.54 8.39 2.28
CA ARG A 193 1.77 9.39 1.53
C ARG A 193 0.28 9.19 1.78
N GLY A 194 -0.49 10.29 1.79
CA GLY A 194 -1.92 10.27 2.10
C GLY A 194 -2.76 9.34 1.22
N GLU A 195 -2.30 9.05 0.00
CA GLU A 195 -2.94 8.12 -0.92
C GLU A 195 -2.86 6.66 -0.45
N LYS A 196 -1.85 6.29 0.36
CA LYS A 196 -1.67 4.94 0.95
C LYS A 196 -2.48 4.72 2.24
N TRP A 197 -3.10 5.77 2.77
CA TRP A 197 -3.96 5.68 3.94
C TRP A 197 -5.39 5.53 3.47
N LEU A 198 -5.89 4.29 3.41
CA LEU A 198 -7.25 4.00 2.98
C LEU A 198 -8.18 3.87 4.18
N PHE A 199 -9.42 4.31 4.01
CA PHE A 199 -10.50 4.17 4.96
C PHE A 199 -11.70 3.59 4.25
N TYR A 200 -12.34 2.58 4.84
CA TYR A 200 -13.60 2.05 4.32
C TYR A 200 -14.77 2.56 5.16
N ARG A 201 -15.91 2.77 4.50
CA ARG A 201 -17.14 3.22 5.15
C ARG A 201 -17.89 2.05 5.76
N THR A 202 -18.40 2.27 6.96
CA THR A 202 -19.37 1.42 7.65
C THR A 202 -20.58 2.25 8.04
N ASP A 203 -21.63 1.60 8.54
CA ASP A 203 -22.84 2.26 9.03
C ASP A 203 -22.55 3.20 10.22
N LEU A 204 -21.48 2.93 10.97
CA LEU A 204 -21.07 3.72 12.14
C LEU A 204 -20.03 4.79 11.82
N GLY A 205 -19.54 4.86 10.58
CA GLY A 205 -18.49 5.80 10.18
C GLY A 205 -17.31 5.15 9.46
N TRP A 206 -16.21 5.88 9.36
CA TRP A 206 -14.97 5.44 8.74
C TRP A 206 -14.18 4.48 9.62
N ARG A 207 -13.57 3.48 9.01
CA ARG A 207 -12.60 2.58 9.63
C ARG A 207 -11.29 2.66 8.88
N LEU A 208 -10.18 2.63 9.61
CA LEU A 208 -8.86 2.53 8.98
C LEU A 208 -8.75 1.16 8.29
N ALA A 209 -8.43 1.17 6.99
CA ALA A 209 -8.16 -0.07 6.25
C ALA A 209 -6.77 -0.62 6.63
N LYS A 210 -6.63 -1.94 6.51
CA LYS A 210 -5.34 -2.62 6.63
C LYS A 210 -4.33 -1.98 5.67
N THR A 211 -3.06 -1.89 6.06
CA THR A 211 -2.02 -1.43 5.14
C THR A 211 -1.87 -2.44 4.00
N HIS A 212 -1.79 -1.93 2.77
CA HIS A 212 -1.78 -2.71 1.52
C HIS A 212 -0.43 -2.64 0.80
N GLY A 213 0.59 -2.11 1.48
CA GLY A 213 1.93 -2.04 0.93
C GLY A 213 2.75 -0.91 1.53
N PHE A 214 3.86 -1.30 2.13
CA PHE A 214 5.00 -0.41 2.34
C PHE A 214 5.96 -0.54 1.17
N SER A 215 6.76 0.49 0.93
CA SER A 215 7.83 0.44 -0.08
C SER A 215 8.96 1.34 0.38
N PRO A 216 10.22 1.00 0.06
CA PRO A 216 11.31 1.93 0.28
C PRO A 216 11.04 3.28 -0.37
N ALA A 217 11.43 4.37 0.29
CA ALA A 217 11.35 5.69 -0.31
C ALA A 217 12.33 5.79 -1.50
N SER A 218 11.82 6.14 -2.68
CA SER A 218 12.68 6.47 -3.82
C SER A 218 13.16 7.92 -3.70
N GLY A 219 14.44 8.14 -3.39
CA GLY A 219 15.04 9.47 -3.30
C GLY A 219 14.44 10.33 -2.18
N ALA A 220 14.31 11.65 -2.40
CA ALA A 220 13.79 12.62 -1.43
C ALA A 220 12.25 12.60 -1.32
N ALA A 221 11.64 11.42 -1.22
CA ALA A 221 10.19 11.29 -1.07
C ALA A 221 9.74 12.04 0.20
N ARG A 222 8.81 12.99 0.03
CA ARG A 222 8.25 13.77 1.15
C ARG A 222 7.46 12.85 2.07
N ARG A 223 8.01 12.60 3.25
CA ARG A 223 7.29 11.95 4.36
C ARG A 223 6.12 12.83 4.79
N LEU A 224 5.05 12.21 5.28
CA LEU A 224 3.99 12.95 5.96
C LEU A 224 4.56 13.74 7.14
N THR A 225 4.02 14.93 7.34
CA THR A 225 4.33 15.78 8.49
C THR A 225 3.38 15.47 9.63
N VAL A 226 3.72 15.93 10.83
CA VAL A 226 2.87 15.81 12.01
C VAL A 226 1.56 16.58 11.81
N ASP A 227 1.64 17.83 11.38
CA ASP A 227 0.53 18.80 11.37
C ASP A 227 0.39 19.56 10.02
N GLY A 228 1.00 19.05 8.95
CA GLY A 228 1.04 19.71 7.65
C GLY A 228 2.28 20.57 7.43
N ARG A 229 3.10 20.81 8.47
CA ARG A 229 4.30 21.66 8.41
C ARG A 229 5.52 21.03 9.08
N ARG A 230 5.36 20.52 10.30
CA ARG A 230 6.44 20.00 11.13
C ARG A 230 6.80 18.57 10.73
N PRO A 231 8.04 18.26 10.32
CA PRO A 231 8.45 16.88 10.09
C PRO A 231 8.46 16.11 11.42
N LEU A 232 8.18 14.80 11.35
CA LEU A 232 8.40 13.91 12.49
C LEU A 232 9.90 13.66 12.61
N ALA A 233 10.49 14.12 13.72
CA ALA A 233 11.95 14.22 13.81
C ALA A 233 12.62 12.98 14.39
N SER A 234 11.98 12.31 15.37
CA SER A 234 12.60 11.22 16.11
C SER A 234 11.55 10.31 16.75
N LEU A 235 12.02 9.18 17.28
CA LEU A 235 11.17 8.24 18.01
C LEU A 235 10.62 8.85 19.32
N ASP A 236 11.41 9.68 20.01
CA ASP A 236 10.94 10.39 21.21
C ASP A 236 9.83 11.38 20.88
N ASP A 237 9.95 12.08 19.74
CA ASP A 237 8.89 12.94 19.23
C ASP A 237 7.61 12.14 18.90
N ALA A 238 7.74 10.97 18.26
CA ALA A 238 6.61 10.08 17.99
C ALA A 238 5.93 9.59 19.28
N VAL A 239 6.70 9.26 20.33
CA VAL A 239 6.17 8.88 21.65
C VAL A 239 5.40 10.04 22.27
N ARG A 240 5.89 11.28 22.21
CA ARG A 240 5.17 12.45 22.73
C ARG A 240 3.85 12.71 22.01
N LEU A 241 3.73 12.30 20.76
CA LEU A 241 2.49 12.41 19.98
C LEU A 241 1.48 11.29 20.26
N ALA A 242 1.86 10.22 20.96
CA ALA A 242 1.00 9.06 21.23
C ALA A 242 -0.40 9.39 21.80
N PRO A 243 -0.58 10.39 22.69
CA PRO A 243 -1.91 10.75 23.19
C PRO A 243 -2.90 11.18 22.10
N TYR A 244 -2.43 11.78 21.00
CA TYR A 244 -3.28 12.11 19.84
C TYR A 244 -3.81 10.87 19.12
N PHE A 245 -3.19 9.72 19.36
CA PHE A 245 -3.53 8.44 18.75
C PHE A 245 -4.17 7.46 19.75
N ALA A 246 -4.78 7.98 20.82
CA ALA A 246 -5.42 7.19 21.86
C ALA A 246 -4.50 6.14 22.52
N MET A 247 -3.20 6.45 22.62
CA MET A 247 -2.21 5.62 23.31
C MET A 247 -1.62 6.37 24.50
N THR A 248 -1.32 5.65 25.58
CA THR A 248 -0.52 6.23 26.67
C THR A 248 0.96 6.31 26.27
N LEU A 249 1.72 7.18 26.94
CA LEU A 249 3.17 7.26 26.72
C LEU A 249 3.87 5.94 27.08
N ALA A 250 3.35 5.19 28.05
CA ALA A 250 3.89 3.90 28.45
C ALA A 250 3.68 2.86 27.34
N ASP A 251 2.46 2.77 26.80
CA ASP A 251 2.14 1.84 25.69
C ASP A 251 2.93 2.17 24.42
N ALA A 252 3.10 3.46 24.14
CA ALA A 252 3.90 3.92 23.01
C ALA A 252 5.37 3.56 23.16
N LYS A 253 5.96 3.75 24.34
CA LYS A 253 7.35 3.34 24.62
C LYS A 253 7.53 1.83 24.48
N ALA A 254 6.62 1.03 25.03
CA ALA A 254 6.65 -0.42 24.91
C ALA A 254 6.55 -0.86 23.43
N SER A 255 5.58 -0.32 22.69
CA SER A 255 5.39 -0.61 21.26
C SER A 255 6.59 -0.19 20.42
N ALA A 256 7.21 0.95 20.73
CA ALA A 256 8.42 1.43 20.06
C ALA A 256 9.63 0.50 20.30
N GLN A 257 9.81 0.02 21.53
CA GLN A 257 10.89 -0.91 21.87
C GLN A 257 10.72 -2.26 21.16
N GLU A 258 9.50 -2.78 21.14
CA GLU A 258 9.18 -4.00 20.40
C GLU A 258 9.44 -3.84 18.91
N MET A 259 8.99 -2.73 18.32
CA MET A 259 9.22 -2.43 16.91
C MET A 259 10.71 -2.35 16.57
N ARG A 260 11.54 -1.68 17.38
CA ARG A 260 13.00 -1.66 17.17
C ARG A 260 13.62 -3.06 17.23
N ARG A 261 13.15 -3.90 18.15
CA ARG A 261 13.64 -5.28 18.28
C ARG A 261 13.25 -6.13 17.07
N VAL A 262 12.04 -5.99 16.54
CA VAL A 262 11.63 -6.69 15.31
C VAL A 262 12.48 -6.21 14.13
N LEU A 263 12.62 -4.89 14.00
CA LEU A 263 13.35 -4.27 12.91
C LEU A 263 14.86 -4.56 12.94
N SER A 264 15.47 -4.93 14.07
CA SER A 264 16.89 -5.32 14.08
C SER A 264 17.18 -6.60 13.28
N PHE A 265 16.16 -7.39 12.92
CA PHE A 265 16.28 -8.61 12.10
C PHE A 265 15.90 -8.37 10.63
N TRP A 266 15.88 -7.12 10.17
CA TRP A 266 15.46 -6.79 8.81
C TRP A 266 16.36 -7.42 7.73
N GLU A 267 17.68 -7.49 7.97
CA GLU A 267 18.65 -8.09 7.04
C GLU A 267 18.42 -9.58 6.90
N ASP A 268 18.27 -10.29 8.03
CA ASP A 268 17.97 -11.73 8.04
C ASP A 268 16.69 -12.00 7.25
N ARG A 269 15.65 -11.19 7.46
CA ARG A 269 14.39 -11.32 6.71
C ARG A 269 14.55 -11.07 5.21
N ALA A 270 15.37 -10.09 4.84
CA ALA A 270 15.66 -9.81 3.44
C ALA A 270 16.42 -10.98 2.79
N LEU A 271 17.42 -11.54 3.48
CA LEU A 271 18.19 -12.70 3.02
C LEU A 271 17.33 -13.96 2.88
N GLU A 272 16.44 -14.23 3.84
CA GLU A 272 15.49 -15.35 3.79
C GLU A 272 14.59 -15.28 2.55
N LEU A 273 14.21 -14.07 2.12
CA LEU A 273 13.41 -13.85 0.91
C LEU A 273 14.25 -13.78 -0.38
N GLY A 274 15.57 -13.88 -0.27
CA GLY A 274 16.50 -13.87 -1.39
C GLY A 274 16.82 -12.48 -1.94
N ALA A 275 16.87 -11.48 -1.07
CA ALA A 275 17.33 -10.14 -1.42
C ALA A 275 18.78 -10.16 -1.91
N ASP A 276 19.09 -9.32 -2.89
CA ASP A 276 20.46 -9.10 -3.31
C ASP A 276 21.21 -8.25 -2.26
N ALA A 277 22.47 -8.61 -1.99
CA ALA A 277 23.28 -7.92 -0.97
C ALA A 277 23.48 -6.43 -1.29
N SER A 278 23.62 -6.07 -2.57
CA SER A 278 23.77 -4.67 -2.99
C SER A 278 22.48 -3.87 -2.80
N GLU A 279 21.32 -4.50 -2.98
CA GLU A 279 20.03 -3.88 -2.67
C GLU A 279 19.84 -3.69 -1.17
N ALA A 280 20.29 -4.67 -0.36
CA ALA A 280 20.25 -4.58 1.10
C ALA A 280 21.14 -3.44 1.62
N GLU A 281 22.39 -3.35 1.13
CA GLU A 281 23.30 -2.25 1.45
C GLU A 281 22.70 -0.89 1.06
N MET A 282 22.04 -0.80 -0.09
CA MET A 282 21.39 0.45 -0.51
C MET A 282 20.24 0.88 0.42
N LEU A 283 19.54 -0.08 1.04
CA LEU A 283 18.38 0.18 1.89
C LEU A 283 18.69 0.23 3.39
N SER A 284 19.87 -0.23 3.81
CA SER A 284 20.31 -0.23 5.21
C SER A 284 20.18 1.13 5.91
N PRO A 285 20.48 2.29 5.26
CA PRO A 285 20.33 3.59 5.91
C PRO A 285 18.90 3.90 6.35
N GLY A 286 17.89 3.26 5.73
CA GLY A 286 16.49 3.37 6.12
C GLY A 286 16.19 2.74 7.49
N PHE A 287 16.91 1.67 7.84
CA PHE A 287 16.73 0.89 9.08
C PHE A 287 17.68 1.32 10.21
N GLU A 288 18.82 1.93 9.88
CA GLU A 288 19.88 2.31 10.84
C GLU A 288 19.71 3.70 11.46
N ALA A 289 18.76 4.50 10.98
CA ALA A 289 18.69 5.92 11.31
C ALA A 289 18.24 6.28 12.75
N TYR A 290 17.98 5.30 13.64
CA TYR A 290 17.29 5.54 14.94
C TYR A 290 17.67 4.62 16.12
#